data_AF-A0A840YK77-F1
#
_entry.id   AF-A0A840YK77-F1
#
_cell.length_a   1.000
_cell.length_b   1.000
_cell.length_c   1.000
_cell.angle_alpha   90.00
_cell.angle_beta   90.00
_cell.angle_gamma   90.00
#
_symmetry.space_group_name_H-M   'P 1'
#
loop_
_entity.id
_entity.type
_entity.pdbx_description
1 polymer ?
#
loop_
_entity_poly.entity_id
_entity_poly.type
_entity_poly.pdbx_seq_one_letter_code
_entity_poly.pdbx_strand_id
1 'polypeptide(L)'
;MIDMELSSVIRRWHHRDRIPIREIERRTGLSRNTIRKYLRSGAVEVRFKVPERPSRLDPFADKLSEWLRVEADKGRKGRRTVRRIHADLVA
;
A
#
# COMPACT_ATOMS: atom_id res chain seq x y z
N MET A 1 -9.66 8.81 -3.98
CA MET A 1 -8.19 8.82 -4.03
C MET A 1 -7.75 10.20 -3.54
N ILE A 2 -7.17 10.30 -2.34
CA ILE A 2 -6.68 11.58 -1.81
C ILE A 2 -5.21 11.63 -2.18
N ASP A 3 -4.85 12.58 -3.02
CA ASP A 3 -3.46 12.84 -3.39
C ASP A 3 -2.69 13.30 -2.14
N MET A 4 -1.71 12.49 -1.72
CA MET A 4 -0.95 12.71 -0.49
C MET A 4 -0.15 14.02 -0.59
N GLU A 5 0.38 14.32 -1.77
CA GLU A 5 1.15 15.53 -2.06
C GLU A 5 0.30 16.78 -1.83
N LEU A 6 -0.90 16.84 -2.39
CA LEU A 6 -1.79 18.01 -2.25
C LEU A 6 -2.18 18.28 -0.79
N SER A 7 -2.43 17.23 0.00
CA SER A 7 -2.77 17.37 1.42
C SER A 7 -1.62 17.96 2.24
N SER A 8 -0.37 17.59 1.92
CA SER A 8 0.83 18.07 2.60
C SER A 8 1.09 19.55 2.29
N VAL A 9 0.87 19.96 1.04
CA VAL A 9 1.01 21.36 0.58
C VAL A 9 -0.01 22.26 1.26
N ILE A 10 -1.29 21.86 1.30
CA ILE A 10 -2.36 22.62 1.96
C ILE A 10 -2.06 22.82 3.44
N ARG A 11 -1.53 21.80 4.11
CA ARG A 11 -1.15 21.89 5.53
C ARG A 11 0.02 22.82 5.76
N ARG A 12 1.06 22.74 4.93
CA ARG A 12 2.20 23.66 5.00
C ARG A 12 1.73 25.11 4.84
N TRP A 13 0.93 25.39 3.82
CA TRP A 13 0.39 26.72 3.58
C TRP A 13 -0.42 27.26 4.76
N HIS A 14 -1.28 26.43 5.36
CA HIS A 14 -2.13 26.88 6.46
C HIS A 14 -1.39 27.00 7.81
N HIS A 15 -0.58 26.00 8.18
CA HIS A 15 0.06 25.94 9.50
C HIS A 15 1.40 26.68 9.56
N ARG A 16 2.22 26.57 8.50
CA ARG A 16 3.56 27.19 8.44
C ARG A 16 3.48 28.59 7.86
N ASP A 17 2.91 28.71 6.68
CA ASP A 17 2.90 29.98 5.93
C ASP A 17 1.72 30.88 6.33
N ARG A 18 0.84 30.41 7.23
CA ARG A 18 -0.34 31.13 7.76
C ARG A 18 -1.27 31.69 6.67
N ILE A 19 -1.30 31.06 5.51
CA ILE A 19 -2.15 31.43 4.38
C ILE A 19 -3.62 31.14 4.75
N PRO A 20 -4.54 32.10 4.57
CA PRO A 20 -5.94 31.91 4.93
C PRO A 20 -6.62 30.89 3.99
N ILE A 21 -7.57 30.12 4.51
CA ILE A 21 -8.28 29.05 3.75
C ILE A 21 -8.89 29.57 2.44
N ARG A 22 -9.39 30.80 2.42
CA ARG A 22 -9.93 31.45 1.20
C ARG A 22 -8.90 31.58 0.07
N GLU A 23 -7.64 31.78 0.43
CA GLU A 23 -6.55 31.93 -0.53
C GLU A 23 -6.08 30.55 -1.03
N ILE A 24 -6.10 29.55 -0.15
CA ILE A 24 -5.85 28.15 -0.52
C ILE A 24 -6.90 27.66 -1.51
N GLU A 25 -8.18 28.00 -1.31
CA GLU A 25 -9.27 27.68 -2.23
C GLU A 25 -9.03 28.28 -3.62
N ARG A 26 -8.65 29.56 -3.70
CA ARG A 26 -8.35 30.21 -4.99
C ARG A 26 -7.20 29.54 -5.74
N ARG A 27 -6.16 29.10 -5.03
CA ARG A 27 -4.97 28.47 -5.63
C ARG A 27 -5.21 27.01 -6.04
N THR A 28 -6.00 26.28 -5.26
CA THR A 28 -6.20 24.83 -5.45
C THR A 28 -7.49 24.49 -6.21
N GLY A 29 -8.44 25.43 -6.32
CA GLY A 29 -9.77 25.19 -6.87
C GLY A 29 -10.65 24.28 -6.00
N LEU A 30 -10.19 23.92 -4.80
CA LEU A 30 -10.90 23.03 -3.90
C LEU A 30 -11.88 23.79 -3.02
N SER A 31 -13.06 23.20 -2.80
CA SER A 31 -14.03 23.76 -1.85
C SER A 31 -13.42 23.95 -0.45
N ARG A 32 -13.83 25.01 0.25
CA ARG A 32 -13.44 25.25 1.65
C ARG A 32 -13.70 24.04 2.55
N ASN A 33 -14.74 23.25 2.27
CA ASN A 33 -15.08 22.05 3.03
C ASN A 33 -14.03 20.95 2.84
N THR A 34 -13.53 20.77 1.61
CA THR A 34 -12.43 19.85 1.30
C THR A 34 -11.15 20.28 1.99
N ILE A 35 -10.81 21.57 1.94
CA ILE A 35 -9.61 22.11 2.63
C ILE A 35 -9.71 21.88 4.14
N ARG A 36 -10.85 22.20 4.78
CA ARG A 36 -11.06 21.92 6.21
C ARG A 36 -11.02 20.42 6.54
N LYS A 37 -11.48 19.55 5.64
CA LYS A 37 -11.36 18.10 5.79
C LYS A 37 -9.89 17.70 5.82
N TYR A 38 -9.09 18.17 4.86
CA TYR A 38 -7.64 17.91 4.79
C TYR A 38 -6.85 18.48 5.95
N LEU A 39 -7.23 19.63 6.51
CA LEU A 39 -6.58 20.19 7.69
C LEU A 39 -6.91 19.42 8.98
N ARG A 40 -8.14 18.92 9.12
CA ARG A 40 -8.55 18.11 10.28
C ARG A 40 -7.93 16.73 10.28
N SER A 41 -7.79 16.13 9.10
CA SER A 41 -7.60 14.69 8.98
C SER A 41 -6.16 14.21 9.14
N GLY A 42 -5.35 14.68 10.11
CA GLY A 42 -3.98 14.17 10.46
C GLY A 42 -3.01 13.81 9.30
N ALA A 43 -1.74 13.50 9.51
CA ALA A 43 -0.98 12.84 8.44
C ALA A 43 -1.49 11.39 8.36
N VAL A 44 -2.69 11.18 7.82
CA VAL A 44 -3.21 9.83 7.58
C VAL A 44 -2.56 9.41 6.28
N GLU A 45 -1.41 8.75 6.40
CA GLU A 45 -0.98 7.81 5.36
C GLU A 45 -2.23 7.06 4.93
N VAL A 46 -2.57 7.14 3.64
CA VAL A 46 -3.68 6.36 3.10
C VAL A 46 -3.24 4.90 3.22
N ARG A 47 -3.47 4.30 4.39
CA ARG A 47 -3.38 2.88 4.59
C ARG A 47 -4.50 2.31 3.75
N PHE A 48 -4.14 1.84 2.57
CA PHE A 48 -4.99 0.95 1.82
C PHE A 48 -5.30 -0.21 2.77
N LYS A 49 -6.52 -0.23 3.32
CA LYS A 49 -7.08 -1.44 3.91
C LYS A 49 -7.23 -2.40 2.75
N VAL A 50 -6.18 -3.16 2.47
CA VAL A 50 -6.29 -4.34 1.64
C VAL A 50 -7.20 -5.27 2.43
N PRO A 51 -8.44 -5.52 1.98
CA PRO A 51 -9.26 -6.53 2.64
C PRO A 51 -8.46 -7.83 2.64
N GLU A 52 -8.42 -8.51 3.78
CA GLU A 52 -7.84 -9.84 3.91
C GLU A 52 -8.70 -10.77 3.05
N ARG A 53 -8.32 -10.89 1.78
CA ARG A 53 -8.99 -11.75 0.80
C ARG A 53 -8.27 -13.07 0.88
N PRO A 54 -8.88 -14.11 1.46
CA PRO A 54 -8.25 -15.42 1.46
C PRO A 54 -8.01 -15.83 0.00
N SER A 55 -6.75 -15.93 -0.37
CA SER A 55 -6.34 -16.40 -1.68
C SER A 55 -6.48 -17.93 -1.73
N ARG A 56 -6.71 -18.49 -2.92
CA ARG A 56 -6.72 -19.96 -3.10
C ARG A 56 -5.37 -20.61 -2.73
N LEU A 57 -4.31 -19.83 -2.59
CA LEU A 57 -2.97 -20.27 -2.21
C LEU A 57 -2.72 -20.22 -0.70
N ASP A 58 -3.57 -19.54 0.07
CA ASP A 58 -3.38 -19.38 1.51
C ASP A 58 -3.35 -20.72 2.26
N PRO A 59 -4.17 -21.74 1.91
CA PRO A 59 -4.07 -23.06 2.53
C PRO A 59 -2.72 -23.78 2.28
N PHE A 60 -1.96 -23.34 1.28
CA PHE A 60 -0.68 -23.93 0.90
C PHE A 60 0.52 -23.06 1.28
N ALA A 61 0.30 -21.90 1.91
CA ALA A 61 1.33 -20.89 2.15
C ALA A 61 2.51 -21.42 2.97
N ASP A 62 2.24 -22.14 4.06
CA ASP A 62 3.28 -22.69 4.93
C ASP A 62 4.09 -23.78 4.22
N LYS A 63 3.40 -24.73 3.56
CA LYS A 63 4.01 -25.82 2.81
C LYS A 63 4.88 -25.31 1.65
N LEU A 64 4.37 -24.34 0.89
CA LEU A 64 5.12 -23.71 -0.20
C LEU A 64 6.32 -22.92 0.31
N SER A 65 6.18 -22.23 1.44
CA SER A 65 7.28 -21.47 2.06
C SER A 65 8.41 -22.39 2.51
N GLU A 66 8.08 -23.53 3.11
CA GLU A 66 9.06 -24.55 3.51
C GLU A 66 9.78 -25.14 2.29
N TRP A 67 9.02 -25.54 1.26
CA TRP A 67 9.60 -26.08 0.03
C TRP A 67 10.51 -25.08 -0.67
N LEU A 68 10.11 -23.81 -0.77
CA LEU A 68 10.94 -22.78 -1.38
C LEU A 68 12.23 -22.51 -0.59
N ARG A 69 12.19 -22.56 0.75
CA ARG A 69 13.40 -22.46 1.58
C ARG A 69 14.37 -23.61 1.31
N VAL A 70 13.87 -24.85 1.34
CA VAL A 70 14.68 -26.05 1.05
C VAL A 70 15.28 -26.01 -0.36
N GLU A 71 14.52 -25.51 -1.34
CA GLU A 71 15.00 -25.37 -2.71
C GLU A 71 15.98 -24.20 -2.89
N ALA A 72 15.87 -23.13 -2.10
CA ALA A 72 16.82 -22.02 -2.11
C ALA A 72 18.21 -22.46 -1.66
N ASP A 73 18.30 -23.34 -0.67
CA ASP A 73 19.57 -23.88 -0.15
C ASP A 73 20.24 -24.87 -1.12
N LYS A 74 19.47 -25.44 -2.06
CA LYS A 74 20.03 -26.34 -3.08
C LYS A 74 20.74 -25.58 -4.20
N GLY A 75 21.86 -26.15 -4.64
CA GLY A 75 22.59 -25.71 -5.83
C GLY A 75 21.77 -25.87 -7.11
N ARG A 76 22.12 -25.12 -8.16
CA ARG A 76 21.34 -25.02 -9.42
C ARG A 76 20.93 -26.37 -10.04
N LYS A 77 21.79 -27.39 -9.98
CA LYS A 77 21.53 -28.72 -10.55
C LYS A 77 20.58 -29.59 -9.70
N GLY A 78 20.47 -29.33 -8.40
CA GLY A 78 19.63 -30.09 -7.47
C GLY A 78 18.30 -29.42 -7.12
N ARG A 79 18.11 -28.17 -7.54
CA ARG A 79 16.90 -27.40 -7.27
C ARG A 79 15.73 -27.87 -8.14
N ARG A 80 14.60 -28.20 -7.51
CA ARG A 80 13.34 -28.50 -8.20
C ARG A 80 12.83 -27.27 -8.93
N THR A 81 12.30 -27.47 -10.12
CA THR A 81 11.64 -26.41 -10.88
C THR A 81 10.26 -26.12 -10.30
N VAL A 82 9.77 -24.89 -10.50
CA VAL A 82 8.42 -24.48 -10.05
C VAL A 82 7.33 -25.40 -10.60
N ARG A 83 7.48 -25.91 -11.83
CA ARG A 83 6.56 -26.90 -12.40
C ARG A 83 6.53 -28.21 -11.61
N ARG A 84 7.68 -28.68 -11.12
CA ARG A 84 7.76 -29.89 -10.30
C ARG A 84 7.17 -29.66 -8.91
N ILE A 85 7.45 -28.50 -8.31
CA ILE A 85 6.83 -28.09 -7.03
C ILE A 85 5.30 -28.02 -7.17
N HIS A 86 4.78 -27.49 -8.28
CA HIS A 86 3.34 -27.49 -8.56
C HIS A 86 2.78 -28.91 -8.74
N ALA A 87 3.48 -29.79 -9.47
CA ALA A 87 3.05 -31.19 -9.62
C ALA A 87 3.00 -31.92 -8.27
N ASP A 88 4.01 -31.72 -7.40
CA ASP A 88 4.06 -32.26 -6.04
C ASP A 88 2.95 -31.67 -5.13
N LEU A 89 2.44 -30.47 -5.45
CA LEU A 89 1.37 -29.80 -4.70
C LEU A 89 -0.03 -30.32 -5.06
N VAL A 90 -0.22 -30.71 -6.32
CA VAL A 90 -1.52 -31.16 -6.87
C VAL A 90 -1.72 -32.67 -6.73
N ALA A 91 -0.63 -33.43 -6.58
CA ALA A 91 -0.64 -34.87 -6.31
C ALA A 91 -1.12 -35.20 -4.88
#